data_AF-A0A1E7R4S5-F1
#
_entry.id   AF-A0A1E7R4S5-F1
#
_cell.length_a   1.000
_cell.length_b   1.000
_cell.length_c   1.000
_cell.angle_alpha   90.00
_cell.angle_beta   90.00
_cell.angle_gamma   90.00
#
_symmetry.space_group_name_H-M   'P 1'
#
loop_
_entity.id
_entity.type
_entity.pdbx_description
1 polymer ?
#
loop_
_entity_poly.entity_id
_entity_poly.type
_entity_poly.pdbx_seq_one_letter_code
_entity_poly.pdbx_strand_id
1 'polypeptide(L)'
;MKRYYFTVLCGALLLGGCASSASVSNPVGVVSAEESGAATDVAIAAAADQDDSQYGGIKKQYVVKGCKVTIYNDGPVQMVDEKTDQPCNAPIPKDHQFSKTARSYQENGCTITEFTSADGTGDAMMDCSKKK
;
A
#
# COMPACT_ATOMS: atom_id res chain seq x y z
N MET A 1 18.05 35.36 -54.10
CA MET A 1 19.19 34.79 -54.85
C MET A 1 19.11 33.27 -54.79
N LYS A 2 19.65 32.60 -55.81
CA LYS A 2 19.38 31.22 -56.24
C LYS A 2 20.47 30.26 -55.73
N ARG A 3 20.07 29.02 -55.42
CA ARG A 3 20.85 27.74 -55.44
C ARG A 3 21.90 27.60 -54.32
N TYR A 4 22.25 26.44 -53.76
CA TYR A 4 22.60 25.16 -54.41
C TYR A 4 22.45 23.94 -53.47
N TYR A 5 22.11 22.82 -54.11
CA TYR A 5 22.31 21.40 -53.81
C TYR A 5 23.41 21.01 -52.80
N PHE A 6 23.15 19.99 -51.98
CA PHE A 6 24.05 18.82 -51.86
C PHE A 6 23.29 17.60 -51.29
N THR A 7 23.22 16.57 -52.12
CA THR A 7 22.85 15.19 -51.79
C THR A 7 23.98 14.49 -51.04
N VAL A 8 23.67 13.78 -49.95
CA VAL A 8 24.53 12.74 -49.32
C VAL A 8 23.58 11.60 -48.92
N LEU A 9 23.44 10.56 -49.73
CA LEU A 9 24.21 9.30 -49.78
C LEU A 9 23.69 8.21 -48.82
N CYS A 10 23.36 7.08 -49.44
CA CYS A 10 22.79 5.85 -48.92
C CYS A 10 23.55 5.21 -47.75
N GLY A 11 22.80 4.57 -46.85
CA GLY A 11 23.27 3.54 -45.94
C GLY A 11 22.20 2.45 -45.82
N ALA A 12 22.60 1.21 -46.02
CA ALA A 12 21.78 0.08 -46.43
C ALA A 12 21.02 -0.64 -45.30
N LEU A 13 19.95 -1.34 -45.70
CA LEU A 13 19.45 -2.65 -45.25
C LEU A 13 19.45 -2.96 -43.74
N LEU A 14 18.28 -3.32 -43.21
CA LEU A 14 18.01 -4.71 -42.80
C LEU A 14 16.50 -4.98 -42.73
N LEU A 15 16.10 -6.03 -43.44
CA LEU A 15 14.78 -6.64 -43.44
C LEU A 15 14.53 -7.36 -42.11
N GLY A 16 13.37 -7.12 -41.51
CA GLY A 16 12.85 -7.89 -40.38
C GLY A 16 11.37 -7.55 -40.21
N GLY A 17 10.51 -8.29 -40.91
CA GLY A 17 9.06 -8.10 -40.83
C GLY A 17 8.43 -8.93 -39.71
N CYS A 18 7.34 -8.40 -39.13
CA CYS A 18 6.20 -9.17 -38.63
C CYS A 18 4.91 -8.33 -38.78
N ALA A 19 4.01 -8.83 -39.62
CA ALA A 19 2.55 -8.74 -39.67
C ALA A 19 1.75 -7.51 -39.12
N SER A 20 1.03 -6.88 -40.07
CA SER A 20 -0.39 -6.45 -40.07
C SER A 20 -0.94 -5.47 -39.01
N SER A 21 -1.30 -4.22 -39.38
CA SER A 21 -2.64 -3.69 -39.81
C SER A 21 -3.69 -3.62 -38.68
N ALA A 22 -4.55 -2.61 -38.48
CA ALA A 22 -4.82 -1.25 -38.98
C ALA A 22 -5.89 -0.69 -38.01
N SER A 23 -5.89 0.60 -37.60
CA SER A 23 -6.84 1.64 -38.06
C SER A 23 -6.59 2.91 -37.20
N VAL A 24 -6.27 4.07 -37.80
CA VAL A 24 -7.17 5.22 -38.13
C VAL A 24 -7.77 5.86 -36.85
N SER A 25 -7.62 7.14 -36.49
CA SER A 25 -7.38 8.38 -37.24
C SER A 25 -6.84 9.49 -36.29
N ASN A 26 -5.91 10.32 -36.77
CA ASN A 26 -5.58 11.68 -36.30
C ASN A 26 -6.72 12.67 -36.69
N PRO A 27 -6.76 14.00 -36.36
CA PRO A 27 -5.68 14.89 -35.86
C PRO A 27 -6.07 16.01 -34.84
N VAL A 28 -5.04 16.64 -34.27
CA VAL A 28 -4.85 18.10 -34.06
C VAL A 28 -5.79 18.88 -33.12
N GLY A 29 -5.15 19.58 -32.18
CA GLY A 29 -5.71 20.74 -31.50
C GLY A 29 -4.74 21.37 -30.49
N VAL A 30 -3.63 21.94 -30.97
CA VAL A 30 -2.85 22.89 -30.17
C VAL A 30 -3.66 24.18 -30.03
N VAL A 31 -3.97 24.59 -28.80
CA VAL A 31 -4.25 25.99 -28.47
C VAL A 31 -3.48 26.33 -27.21
N SER A 32 -2.56 27.28 -27.36
CA SER A 32 -1.80 27.94 -26.30
C SER A 32 -2.68 28.88 -25.48
N ALA A 33 -2.20 29.11 -24.26
CA ALA A 33 -2.21 30.39 -23.54
C ALA A 33 -3.50 30.83 -22.79
N GLU A 34 -3.37 30.69 -21.47
CA GLU A 34 -3.51 31.70 -20.40
C GLU A 34 -4.88 32.18 -19.86
N GLU A 35 -4.89 32.18 -18.52
CA GLU A 35 -5.76 32.87 -17.54
C GLU A 35 -7.22 32.40 -17.37
N SER A 36 -7.55 31.85 -16.20
CA SER A 36 -8.31 32.59 -15.17
C SER A 36 -8.73 31.65 -14.03
N GLY A 37 -8.84 32.20 -12.82
CA GLY A 37 -8.96 31.48 -11.56
C GLY A 37 -10.20 30.61 -11.41
N ALA A 38 -10.03 29.45 -10.77
CA ALA A 38 -11.12 28.70 -10.17
C ALA A 38 -10.57 27.89 -8.99
N ALA A 39 -11.35 27.88 -7.90
CA ALA A 39 -11.04 27.28 -6.62
C ALA A 39 -10.42 25.89 -6.75
N THR A 40 -9.29 25.69 -6.07
CA THR A 40 -8.74 24.37 -5.80
C THR A 40 -9.68 23.67 -4.81
N ASP A 41 -10.74 23.07 -5.34
CA ASP A 41 -11.44 22.01 -4.65
C ASP A 41 -10.45 20.84 -4.63
N VAL A 42 -9.71 20.73 -3.51
CA VAL A 42 -8.81 19.61 -3.27
C VAL A 42 -9.73 18.42 -3.09
N ALA A 43 -10.05 17.76 -4.21
CA ALA A 43 -10.52 16.41 -4.22
C ALA A 43 -9.48 15.62 -3.41
N ILE A 44 -9.85 15.27 -2.19
CA ILE A 44 -9.10 14.34 -1.34
C ILE A 44 -9.02 13.08 -2.20
N ALA A 45 -7.87 12.89 -2.84
CA ALA A 45 -7.56 11.68 -3.57
C ALA A 45 -7.89 10.54 -2.62
N ALA A 46 -8.86 9.71 -3.02
CA ALA A 46 -9.19 8.49 -2.32
C ALA A 46 -7.87 7.81 -1.99
N ALA A 47 -7.54 7.78 -0.70
CA ALA A 47 -6.32 7.15 -0.22
C ALA A 47 -6.25 5.79 -0.89
N ALA A 48 -5.11 5.52 -1.52
CA ALA A 48 -4.85 4.27 -2.19
C ALA A 48 -5.40 3.15 -1.32
N ASP A 49 -6.34 2.39 -1.90
CA ASP A 49 -6.86 1.15 -1.36
C ASP A 49 -5.65 0.21 -1.25
N GLN A 50 -4.85 0.38 -0.19
CA GLN A 50 -3.93 -0.64 0.24
C GLN A 50 -4.85 -1.82 0.49
N ASP A 51 -4.62 -2.90 -0.25
CA ASP A 51 -5.41 -4.12 -0.15
C ASP A 51 -5.24 -4.69 1.26
N ASP A 52 -5.98 -4.12 2.21
CA ASP A 52 -5.97 -4.43 3.64
C ASP A 52 -6.63 -5.78 3.90
N SER A 53 -7.10 -6.46 2.83
CA SER A 53 -7.61 -7.83 2.87
C SER A 53 -6.60 -8.80 3.46
N GLN A 54 -5.30 -8.55 3.26
CA GLN A 54 -4.22 -9.36 3.86
C GLN A 54 -4.34 -9.43 5.39
N TYR A 55 -4.85 -8.39 6.03
CA TYR A 55 -4.94 -8.30 7.49
C TYR A 55 -6.38 -8.43 8.02
N GLY A 56 -7.26 -9.06 7.22
CA GLY A 56 -8.67 -9.22 7.57
C GLY A 56 -9.43 -7.89 7.64
N GLY A 57 -8.91 -6.83 7.01
CA GLY A 57 -9.47 -5.49 7.02
C GLY A 57 -9.19 -4.66 8.28
N ILE A 58 -9.66 -3.42 8.26
CA ILE A 58 -9.46 -2.45 9.34
C ILE A 58 -10.48 -2.72 10.47
N LYS A 59 -9.97 -2.98 11.67
CA LYS A 59 -10.77 -3.08 12.90
C LYS A 59 -11.15 -1.72 13.45
N LYS A 60 -10.19 -0.78 13.45
CA LYS A 60 -10.37 0.59 13.97
C LYS A 60 -9.37 1.52 13.33
N GLN A 61 -9.79 2.74 13.03
CA GLN A 61 -8.90 3.81 12.56
C GLN A 61 -9.20 5.11 13.30
N TYR A 62 -8.18 5.87 13.64
CA TYR A 62 -8.31 7.17 14.29
C TYR A 62 -7.05 8.02 14.11
N VAL A 63 -7.17 9.34 14.30
CA VAL A 63 -6.05 10.28 14.22
C VAL A 63 -5.84 10.94 15.58
N VAL A 64 -4.60 10.95 16.07
CA VAL A 64 -4.22 11.65 17.30
C VAL A 64 -3.02 12.53 17.01
N LYS A 65 -3.17 13.85 17.16
CA LYS A 65 -2.09 14.83 16.94
C LYS A 65 -1.41 14.70 15.56
N GLY A 66 -2.19 14.41 14.52
CA GLY A 66 -1.68 14.19 13.15
C GLY A 66 -1.13 12.79 12.88
N CYS A 67 -1.08 11.90 13.88
CA CYS A 67 -0.70 10.50 13.71
C CYS A 67 -1.94 9.65 13.44
N LYS A 68 -2.07 9.13 12.21
CA LYS A 68 -3.10 8.18 11.78
C LYS A 68 -2.74 6.80 12.29
N VAL A 69 -3.58 6.25 13.15
CA VAL A 69 -3.45 4.90 13.70
C VAL A 69 -4.47 3.99 13.03
N THR A 70 -3.98 2.94 12.39
CA THR A 70 -4.80 1.89 11.80
C THR A 70 -4.56 0.59 12.57
N ILE A 71 -5.62 0.05 13.15
CA ILE A 71 -5.63 -1.25 13.82
C ILE A 71 -6.33 -2.22 12.89
N TYR A 72 -5.61 -3.25 12.44
CA TYR A 72 -6.16 -4.32 11.61
C TYR A 72 -6.78 -5.45 12.45
N ASN A 73 -7.60 -6.30 11.82
CA ASN A 73 -8.20 -7.46 12.49
C ASN A 73 -7.17 -8.55 12.78
N ASP A 74 -6.33 -8.85 11.81
CA ASP A 74 -5.33 -9.94 11.83
C ASP A 74 -3.93 -9.43 11.46
N GLY A 75 -3.72 -8.12 11.57
CA GLY A 75 -2.48 -7.45 11.21
C GLY A 75 -1.93 -6.54 12.32
N PRO A 76 -0.74 -5.97 12.09
CA PRO A 76 -0.08 -5.12 13.08
C PRO A 76 -0.88 -3.82 13.32
N VAL A 77 -0.46 -3.02 14.29
CA VAL A 77 -0.93 -1.63 14.39
C VAL A 77 -0.01 -0.77 13.52
N GLN A 78 -0.58 -0.07 12.54
CA GLN A 78 0.14 0.89 11.72
C GLN A 78 -0.04 2.30 12.30
N MET A 79 1.05 3.06 12.38
CA MET A 79 1.05 4.44 12.86
C MET A 79 1.88 5.31 11.92
N VAL A 80 1.21 6.18 11.18
CA VAL A 80 1.86 7.09 10.24
C VAL A 80 1.30 8.50 10.34
N ASP A 81 2.15 9.50 10.15
CA ASP A 81 1.72 10.89 10.09
C ASP A 81 0.82 11.08 8.86
N GLU A 82 -0.32 11.76 9.05
CA GLU A 82 -1.37 11.89 8.04
C GLU A 82 -0.90 12.61 6.76
N LYS A 83 0.11 13.48 6.87
CA LYS A 83 0.57 14.31 5.75
C LYS A 83 1.82 13.78 5.08
N THR A 84 2.67 13.12 5.86
CA THR A 84 4.01 12.71 5.42
C THR A 84 4.15 11.20 5.27
N ASP A 85 3.16 10.44 5.72
CA ASP A 85 3.17 8.97 5.81
C ASP A 85 4.42 8.40 6.55
N GLN A 86 5.12 9.24 7.31
CA GLN A 86 6.27 8.83 8.10
C GLN A 86 5.82 8.16 9.40
N PRO A 87 6.60 7.20 9.95
CA PRO A 87 6.27 6.58 11.23
C PRO A 87 6.09 7.63 12.33
N CYS A 88 5.01 7.50 13.09
CA CYS A 88 4.73 8.34 14.25
C CYS A 88 4.33 7.47 15.45
N ASN A 89 4.34 8.07 16.64
CA ASN A 89 3.91 7.40 17.86
C ASN A 89 2.61 8.01 18.37
N ALA A 90 1.62 7.16 18.61
CA ALA A 90 0.35 7.54 19.19
C ALA A 90 -0.06 6.55 20.29
N PRO A 91 -0.95 6.94 21.21
CA PRO A 91 -1.48 6.01 22.19
C PRO A 91 -2.34 4.93 21.51
N ILE A 92 -2.12 3.67 21.89
CA ILE A 92 -2.94 2.51 21.51
C ILE A 92 -4.02 2.29 22.58
N PRO A 93 -5.25 1.89 22.24
CA PRO A 93 -6.29 1.60 23.23
C PRO A 93 -5.84 0.52 24.20
N LYS A 94 -6.13 0.68 25.49
CA LYS A 94 -5.68 -0.24 26.54
C LYS A 94 -6.25 -1.65 26.40
N ASP A 95 -7.41 -1.76 25.77
CA ASP A 95 -8.12 -2.99 25.47
C ASP A 95 -7.67 -3.66 24.17
N HIS A 96 -6.67 -3.09 23.46
CA HIS A 96 -6.09 -3.73 22.30
C HIS A 96 -5.24 -4.94 22.70
N GLN A 97 -5.63 -6.12 22.20
CA GLN A 97 -4.87 -7.35 22.36
C GLN A 97 -3.88 -7.49 21.20
N PHE A 98 -2.58 -7.47 21.51
CA PHE A 98 -1.50 -7.63 20.53
C PHE A 98 -1.30 -9.09 20.09
N SER A 99 -1.73 -10.03 20.92
CA SER A 99 -1.68 -11.46 20.64
C SER A 99 -3.05 -12.08 20.82
N LYS A 100 -3.38 -13.05 19.99
CA LYS A 100 -4.61 -13.86 20.10
C LYS A 100 -4.26 -15.23 20.63
N THR A 101 -5.03 -15.77 21.56
CA THR A 101 -4.87 -17.17 21.96
C THR A 101 -5.24 -18.08 20.79
N ALA A 102 -4.28 -18.87 20.33
CA ALA A 102 -4.45 -19.84 19.26
C ALA A 102 -5.07 -21.13 19.79
N ARG A 103 -4.48 -21.67 20.86
CA ARG A 103 -4.98 -22.86 21.54
C ARG A 103 -4.50 -22.91 22.99
N SER A 104 -5.29 -23.55 23.85
CA SER A 104 -4.90 -23.89 25.21
C SER A 104 -5.20 -25.35 25.47
N TYR A 105 -4.23 -26.09 26.00
CA TYR A 105 -4.34 -27.52 26.23
C TYR A 105 -3.53 -27.95 27.45
N GLN A 106 -3.83 -29.14 27.98
CA GLN A 106 -3.08 -29.72 29.10
C GLN A 106 -2.05 -30.71 28.57
N GLU A 107 -0.81 -30.58 29.06
CA GLU A 107 0.28 -31.50 28.76
C GLU A 107 1.12 -31.70 30.04
N ASN A 108 1.34 -32.97 30.43
CA ASN A 108 2.16 -33.33 31.59
C ASN A 108 1.78 -32.63 32.91
N GLY A 109 0.48 -32.37 33.11
CA GLY A 109 -0.05 -31.67 34.28
C GLY A 109 0.13 -30.15 34.26
N CYS A 110 0.62 -29.58 33.16
CA CYS A 110 0.74 -28.15 32.93
C CYS A 110 -0.28 -27.70 31.87
N THR A 111 -0.78 -26.47 32.01
CA THR A 111 -1.57 -25.80 30.97
C THR A 111 -0.62 -25.06 30.04
N ILE A 112 -0.62 -25.43 28.75
CA ILE A 112 0.10 -24.74 27.70
C ILE A 112 -0.89 -23.86 26.95
N THR A 113 -0.58 -22.58 26.82
CA THR A 113 -1.38 -21.62 26.05
C THR A 113 -0.51 -21.05 24.96
N GLU A 114 -0.87 -21.34 23.72
CA GLU A 114 -0.23 -20.81 22.53
C GLU A 114 -0.95 -19.55 22.07
N PHE A 115 -0.18 -18.60 21.60
CA PHE A 115 -0.62 -17.32 21.09
C PHE A 115 -0.11 -17.16 19.66
N THR A 116 -0.90 -16.48 18.84
CA THR A 116 -0.50 -16.04 17.51
C THR A 116 -0.52 -14.53 17.49
N SER A 117 0.62 -13.95 17.13
CA SER A 117 0.77 -12.52 16.89
C SER A 117 0.34 -12.18 15.46
N ALA A 118 0.11 -10.90 15.21
CA ALA A 118 -0.31 -10.39 13.90
C ALA A 118 0.71 -10.61 12.77
N ASP A 119 1.98 -10.80 13.10
CA ASP A 119 3.07 -11.12 12.16
C ASP A 119 3.17 -12.64 11.89
N GLY A 120 2.26 -13.44 12.44
CA GLY A 120 2.29 -14.91 12.36
C GLY A 120 3.31 -15.56 13.29
N THR A 121 4.05 -14.77 14.09
CA THR A 121 4.95 -15.31 15.11
C THR A 121 4.12 -15.94 16.23
N GLY A 122 4.42 -17.19 16.55
CA GLY A 122 3.80 -17.90 17.66
C GLY A 122 4.58 -17.70 18.97
N ASP A 123 3.86 -17.55 20.07
CA ASP A 123 4.42 -17.61 21.43
C ASP A 123 3.66 -18.66 22.24
N ALA A 124 4.27 -19.21 23.29
CA ALA A 124 3.64 -20.19 24.15
C ALA A 124 4.00 -19.96 25.62
N MET A 125 2.99 -19.90 26.48
CA MET A 125 3.15 -19.88 27.93
C MET A 125 2.81 -21.24 28.52
N MET A 126 3.62 -21.70 29.47
CA MET A 126 3.38 -22.91 30.23
C MET A 126 3.12 -22.58 31.70
N ASP A 127 1.93 -22.94 32.19
CA ASP A 127 1.55 -22.84 33.60
C ASP A 127 1.48 -24.23 34.23
N CYS A 128 2.46 -24.55 35.08
CA CYS A 128 2.52 -25.81 35.83
C CYS A 128 2.02 -25.68 37.27
N SER A 129 1.36 -24.58 37.65
CA SER A 129 0.95 -24.33 39.04
C SER A 129 -0.01 -25.39 39.61
N LYS A 130 -0.65 -26.18 38.74
CA LYS A 130 -1.56 -27.29 39.11
C LYS A 130 -0.90 -28.68 39.06
N LYS A 131 0.38 -28.75 38.71
CA LYS A 131 1.13 -29.99 38.69
C LYS A 131 1.41 -30.43 40.14
N LYS A 132 0.79 -31.54 40.53
CA LYS A 132 1.01 -32.19 41.82
C LYS A 132 2.26 -33.06 41.80
#